data_AF-A0A4R2NCB9-F1
#
_entry.id   AF-A0A4R2NCB9-F1
#
_cell.length_a   1.000
_cell.length_b   1.000
_cell.length_c   1.000
_cell.angle_alpha   90.00
_cell.angle_beta   90.00
_cell.angle_gamma   90.00
#
_symmetry.space_group_name_H-M   'P 1'
#
loop_
_entity.id
_entity.type
_entity.pdbx_description
1 polymer ?
#
loop_
_entity_poly.entity_id
_entity_poly.type
_entity_poly.pdbx_seq_one_letter_code
_entity_poly.pdbx_strand_id
1 'polypeptide(L)'
;MSWTGLAVLFSGFGAFTAARQSWLQWFPPEVSMCGRDFFGMIENYPIRRAIPMIFKGSGDCTAIDWTFLGGSIANWSFVWFAAFAIGLLWLLVRGARGQRGGLSMA
;
A
#
# COMPACT_ATOMS: atom_id res chain seq x y z
N MET A 1 3.11 -12.50 -22.40
CA MET A 1 2.92 -11.04 -22.20
C MET A 1 1.75 -10.71 -21.26
N SER A 2 0.72 -11.57 -21.15
CA SER A 2 -0.47 -11.34 -20.30
C SER A 2 -0.12 -11.20 -18.80
N TRP A 3 0.74 -12.06 -18.28
CA TRP A 3 1.12 -12.04 -16.85
C TRP A 3 1.85 -10.76 -16.43
N THR A 4 2.68 -10.21 -17.33
CA THR A 4 3.43 -8.96 -17.08
C THR A 4 2.49 -7.76 -17.07
N GLY A 5 1.48 -7.73 -17.94
CA GLY A 5 0.44 -6.70 -17.92
C GLY A 5 -0.39 -6.72 -16.63
N LEU A 6 -0.78 -7.91 -16.16
CA LEU A 6 -1.46 -8.07 -14.87
C LEU A 6 -0.58 -7.62 -13.70
N ALA A 7 0.70 -7.98 -13.71
CA ALA A 7 1.65 -7.57 -12.67
C ALA A 7 1.80 -6.03 -12.59
N VAL A 8 1.84 -5.34 -13.74
CA VAL A 8 1.86 -3.86 -13.79
C VAL A 8 0.59 -3.29 -13.16
N LEU A 9 -0.60 -3.82 -13.50
CA LEU A 9 -1.87 -3.35 -12.91
C LEU A 9 -1.91 -3.50 -11.40
N PHE A 10 -1.54 -4.66 -10.86
CA PHE A 10 -1.52 -4.90 -9.41
C PHE A 10 -0.47 -4.03 -8.70
N SER A 11 0.72 -3.87 -9.28
CA SER A 11 1.75 -2.98 -8.71
C SER A 11 1.32 -1.51 -8.70
N GLY A 12 0.64 -1.04 -9.76
CA GLY A 12 0.08 0.31 -9.81
C GLY A 12 -1.03 0.54 -8.79
N PHE A 13 -1.91 -0.45 -8.60
CA PHE A 13 -2.95 -0.39 -7.56
C PHE A 13 -2.33 -0.35 -6.15
N GLY A 14 -1.29 -1.16 -5.88
CA GLY A 14 -0.54 -1.12 -4.62
C GLY A 14 0.16 0.22 -4.38
N ALA A 15 0.74 0.83 -5.42
CA ALA A 15 1.33 2.16 -5.31
C ALA A 15 0.26 3.23 -4.99
N PHE A 16 -0.93 3.14 -5.58
CA PHE A 16 -2.03 4.07 -5.32
C PHE A 16 -2.52 4.00 -3.87
N THR A 17 -2.73 2.80 -3.32
CA THR A 17 -3.18 2.65 -1.93
C THR A 17 -2.12 3.10 -0.93
N ALA A 18 -0.84 2.79 -1.17
CA ALA A 18 0.27 3.24 -0.33
C ALA A 18 0.47 4.76 -0.38
N ALA A 19 0.27 5.38 -1.55
CA ALA A 19 0.28 6.84 -1.69
C ALA A 19 -0.85 7.49 -0.88
N ARG A 20 -2.06 6.92 -0.93
CA ARG A 20 -3.20 7.42 -0.15
C ARG A 20 -2.96 7.32 1.36
N GLN A 21 -2.38 6.22 1.83
CA GLN A 21 -1.99 6.06 3.23
C GLN A 21 -0.93 7.09 3.65
N SER A 22 0.11 7.29 2.84
CA SER A 22 1.15 8.28 3.10
C SER A 22 0.60 9.71 3.11
N TRP A 23 -0.36 10.01 2.22
CA TRP A 23 -1.05 11.29 2.18
C TRP A 23 -1.83 11.58 3.46
N LEU A 24 -2.54 10.58 3.99
CA LEU A 24 -3.30 10.70 5.25
C LEU A 24 -2.38 10.88 6.47
N GLN A 25 -1.16 10.34 6.42
CA GLN A 25 -0.16 10.54 7.48
C GLN A 25 0.47 11.95 7.44
N TRP A 26 0.53 12.59 6.27
CA TRP A 26 1.04 13.97 6.13
C TRP A 26 -0.03 15.04 6.37
N PHE A 27 -1.29 14.75 6.04
CA PHE A 27 -2.43 15.62 6.26
C PHE A 27 -3.47 14.93 7.15
N PRO A 28 -3.22 14.84 8.47
CA PRO A 28 -4.16 14.20 9.38
C PRO A 28 -5.45 15.02 9.45
N PRO A 29 -6.61 14.48 9.01
CA PRO A 29 -7.89 15.16 9.19
C PRO A 29 -8.26 15.17 10.67
N GLU A 30 -8.96 16.21 11.11
CA GLU A 30 -9.46 16.35 12.48
C GLU A 30 -10.44 15.24 12.93
N VAL A 31 -10.95 14.45 11.97
CA VAL A 31 -11.72 13.22 12.21
C VAL A 31 -11.12 12.05 11.42
N SER A 32 -10.30 11.22 12.07
CA SER A 32 -9.74 10.01 11.47
C SER A 32 -10.75 8.86 11.48
N MET A 33 -11.70 8.90 10.55
CA MET A 33 -12.67 7.82 10.29
C MET A 33 -12.04 6.62 9.58
N CYS A 34 -10.83 6.22 9.97
CA CYS A 34 -10.23 5.02 9.43
C CYS A 34 -10.74 3.81 10.19
N GLY A 35 -11.84 3.27 9.67
CA GLY A 35 -12.35 1.91 9.91
C GLY A 35 -11.88 1.20 11.17
N ARG A 36 -12.41 1.62 12.33
CA ARG A 36 -12.97 0.82 13.43
C ARG A 36 -12.84 1.63 14.72
N ASP A 37 -13.85 2.45 14.97
CA ASP A 37 -14.14 3.12 16.24
C ASP A 37 -14.13 2.10 17.40
N PHE A 38 -12.97 1.86 18.00
CA PHE A 38 -12.86 1.16 19.27
C PHE A 38 -13.53 1.96 20.41
N PHE A 39 -13.75 3.27 20.22
CA PHE A 39 -14.47 4.13 21.15
C PHE A 39 -15.97 3.77 21.26
N GLY A 40 -16.58 3.16 20.23
CA GLY A 40 -17.94 2.62 20.32
C GLY A 40 -18.03 1.25 21.01
N MET A 41 -16.91 0.54 21.18
CA MET A 41 -16.88 -0.80 21.78
C MET A 41 -16.49 -0.80 23.28
N ILE A 42 -16.02 0.35 23.80
CA ILE A 42 -15.48 0.49 25.16
C ILE A 42 -16.53 0.84 26.22
N GLU A 43 -17.68 1.39 25.85
CA GLU A 43 -18.74 1.71 26.83
C GLU A 43 -19.58 0.49 27.26
N ASN A 44 -19.42 -0.69 26.62
CA ASN A 44 -20.24 -1.88 26.92
C ASN A 44 -19.48 -3.18 27.23
N TYR A 45 -18.14 -3.25 27.18
CA TYR A 45 -17.43 -4.53 27.41
C TYR A 45 -16.32 -4.49 28.48
N PRO A 46 -16.42 -5.32 29.54
CA PRO A 46 -15.58 -5.27 30.72
C PRO A 46 -14.13 -5.73 30.48
N ILE A 47 -13.26 -5.19 31.34
CA ILE A 47 -11.78 -5.17 31.42
C ILE A 47 -11.02 -6.51 31.21
N ARG A 48 -11.69 -7.63 30.95
CA ARG A 48 -11.08 -8.95 30.72
C ARG A 48 -10.82 -9.32 29.24
N ARG A 49 -11.18 -8.47 28.27
CA ARG A 49 -11.02 -8.70 26.81
C ARG A 49 -10.06 -7.73 26.09
N ALA A 50 -9.25 -6.96 26.81
CA ALA A 50 -8.27 -6.04 26.23
C ALA A 50 -7.02 -6.73 25.65
N ILE A 51 -6.62 -7.88 26.20
CA ILE A 51 -5.43 -8.64 25.75
C ILE A 51 -5.53 -9.17 24.30
N PRO A 52 -6.67 -9.70 23.79
CA PRO A 52 -6.78 -10.09 22.38
C PRO A 52 -6.91 -8.91 21.41
N MET A 53 -7.12 -7.68 21.91
CA MET A 53 -7.26 -6.47 21.10
C MET A 53 -5.90 -6.02 20.52
N ILE A 54 -4.82 -6.32 21.24
CA ILE A 54 -3.42 -6.17 20.79
C ILE A 54 -3.05 -7.19 19.70
N PHE A 55 -3.71 -8.36 19.65
CA PHE A 55 -3.63 -9.32 18.54
C PHE A 55 -4.61 -9.01 17.40
N LYS A 56 -5.37 -7.91 17.46
CA LYS A 56 -6.48 -7.57 16.55
C LYS A 56 -6.14 -6.47 15.53
N GLY A 57 -4.93 -5.93 15.58
CA GLY A 57 -4.45 -4.82 14.74
C GLY A 57 -5.10 -3.49 15.15
N SER A 58 -4.27 -2.51 15.53
CA SER A 58 -4.69 -1.11 15.59
C SER A 58 -5.18 -0.70 14.19
N GLY A 59 -6.40 -0.17 14.12
CA GLY A 59 -7.04 0.26 12.87
C GLY A 59 -6.69 1.69 12.49
N ASP A 60 -5.61 2.25 13.03
CA ASP A 60 -5.29 3.66 12.92
C ASP A 60 -4.48 3.94 11.65
N CYS A 61 -5.15 4.37 10.58
CA CYS A 61 -4.47 4.68 9.31
C CYS A 61 -3.48 5.85 9.39
N THR A 62 -3.56 6.65 10.45
CA THR A 62 -2.67 7.81 10.69
C THR A 62 -1.63 7.53 11.76
N ALA A 63 -1.72 6.41 12.49
CA ALA A 63 -0.73 6.05 13.47
C ALA A 63 0.57 5.63 12.77
N ILE A 64 1.68 6.16 13.28
CA ILE A 64 3.01 5.81 12.82
C ILE A 64 3.59 4.85 13.86
N ASP A 65 3.32 3.55 13.69
CA ASP A 65 3.75 2.51 14.65
C ASP A 65 5.28 2.37 14.71
N TRP A 66 5.97 2.61 13.58
CA TRP A 66 7.43 2.76 13.54
C TRP A 66 7.85 3.81 12.52
N THR A 67 9.00 4.45 12.77
CA THR A 67 9.73 5.21 11.76
C THR A 67 11.11 4.58 11.56
N PHE A 68 11.44 4.24 10.32
CA PHE A 68 12.79 3.78 9.97
C PHE A 68 13.43 4.88 9.11
N LEU A 69 14.53 5.48 9.60
CA LEU A 69 15.21 6.64 9.00
C LEU A 69 14.28 7.86 8.72
N GLY A 70 13.27 8.09 9.57
CA GLY A 70 12.35 9.24 9.42
C GLY A 70 11.20 9.02 8.42
N GLY A 71 11.10 7.84 7.80
CA GLY A 71 9.96 7.43 6.98
C GLY A 71 9.07 6.40 7.70
N SER A 72 7.74 6.53 7.55
CA SER A 72 6.78 5.54 8.04
C SER A 72 6.77 4.27 7.17
N ILE A 73 6.16 3.20 7.69
CA ILE A 73 5.99 1.94 6.94
C ILE A 73 5.20 2.12 5.64
N ALA A 74 4.24 3.05 5.62
CA ALA A 74 3.45 3.39 4.45
C ALA A 74 4.31 4.05 3.36
N ASN A 75 5.22 4.95 3.74
CA ASN A 75 6.10 5.63 2.80
C ASN A 75 7.10 4.65 2.16
N TRP A 76 7.66 3.73 2.95
CA TRP A 76 8.52 2.67 2.43
C TRP A 76 7.77 1.71 1.50
N SER A 77 6.54 1.36 1.84
CA SER A 77 5.69 0.52 0.98
C SER A 77 5.43 1.21 -0.37
N PHE A 78 5.16 2.52 -0.36
CA PHE A 78 4.99 3.32 -1.58
C PHE A 78 6.24 3.28 -2.46
N VAL A 79 7.44 3.45 -1.89
CA VAL A 79 8.71 3.37 -2.63
C VAL A 79 8.89 2.02 -3.33
N TRP A 80 8.65 0.91 -2.61
CA TRP A 80 8.80 -0.43 -3.20
C TRP A 80 7.76 -0.71 -4.28
N PHE A 81 6.49 -0.36 -4.07
CA PHE A 81 5.47 -0.52 -5.10
C PHE A 81 5.75 0.35 -6.33
N ALA A 82 6.24 1.58 -6.16
CA ALA A 82 6.66 2.44 -7.25
C ALA A 82 7.84 1.83 -8.03
N ALA A 83 8.85 1.30 -7.33
CA ALA A 83 10.00 0.64 -7.95
C ALA A 83 9.57 -0.58 -8.79
N PHE A 84 8.69 -1.43 -8.25
CA PHE A 84 8.15 -2.57 -9.00
C PHE A 84 7.30 -2.14 -10.20
N ALA A 85 6.44 -1.13 -10.04
CA ALA A 85 5.64 -0.62 -11.14
C ALA A 85 6.51 -0.10 -12.30
N ILE A 86 7.55 0.69 -11.99
CA ILE A 86 8.50 1.22 -12.98
C ILE A 86 9.30 0.09 -13.63
N GLY A 87 9.83 -0.85 -12.84
CA GLY A 87 10.62 -1.97 -13.34
C GLY A 87 9.82 -2.90 -14.26
N LEU A 88 8.58 -3.22 -13.88
CA LEU A 88 7.69 -4.06 -14.68
C LEU A 88 7.24 -3.35 -15.96
N LEU A 89 6.96 -2.05 -15.90
CA LEU A 89 6.60 -1.25 -17.07
C LEU A 89 7.78 -1.15 -18.05
N TRP A 90 9.00 -0.98 -17.54
CA TRP A 90 10.21 -0.99 -18.36
C TRP A 90 10.47 -2.34 -19.03
N LEU A 91 10.32 -3.45 -18.31
CA LEU A 91 10.41 -4.80 -18.87
C LEU A 91 9.34 -5.05 -19.94
N LEU A 92 8.11 -4.58 -19.72
CA LEU A 92 7.02 -4.72 -20.68
C LEU A 92 7.29 -3.92 -21.97
N VAL A 93 7.79 -2.68 -21.85
CA VAL A 93 8.18 -1.85 -23.00
C VAL A 93 9.37 -2.46 -23.75
N ARG A 94 10.37 -3.00 -23.04
CA ARG A 94 11.52 -3.68 -23.66
C ARG A 94 11.12 -4.98 -24.36
N GLY A 95 10.27 -5.80 -23.73
CA GLY A 95 9.75 -7.03 -24.31
C GLY A 95 8.90 -6.78 -25.55
N ALA A 96 8.04 -5.76 -25.52
CA ALA A 96 7.24 -5.35 -26.68
C ALA A 96 8.11 -4.81 -27.84
N ARG A 97 9.18 -4.07 -27.54
CA ARG A 97 10.15 -3.60 -28.54
C ARG A 97 10.96 -4.75 -29.16
N GLY A 98 11.36 -5.74 -28.36
CA GLY A 98 12.05 -6.93 -28.85
C GLY A 98 11.19 -7.79 -29.79
N GLN A 99 9.90 -7.95 -29.49
CA GLN A 99 8.98 -8.68 -30.38
C GLN A 99 8.67 -7.92 -31.69
N ARG A 100 8.56 -6.58 -31.65
CA ARG A 100 8.37 -5.78 -32.87
C ARG A 100 9.57 -5.86 -33.82
N GLY A 101 10.79 -6.01 -33.31
CA GLY A 101 11.98 -6.23 -34.14
C GLY A 101 11.99 -7.60 -34.83
N GLY A 102 11.50 -8.65 -34.15
CA GLY A 102 11.38 -9.99 -34.72
C GLY A 102 10.23 -10.14 -35.72
N LEU A 103 9.12 -9.42 -35.54
CA LEU A 103 7.98 -9.45 -36.46
C LEU A 103 8.21 -8.64 -37.75
N SER A 104 9.15 -7.68 -37.75
CA SER A 104 9.52 -6.93 -38.96
C SER A 104 10.46 -7.71 -39.89
N MET A 105 10.92 -8.89 -39.46
CA MET A 105 11.85 -9.73 -40.22
C MET A 105 11.22 -11.07 -40.66
N ALA A 106 9.92 -11.26 -40.38
CA ALA A 106 9.10 -12.37 -40.84
C ALA A 106 8.13 -11.91 -41.94
#